data_AF-A0A2N1PA35-F1
#
_entry.id   AF-A0A2N1PA35-F1
#
_cell.length_a   1.000
_cell.length_b   1.000
_cell.length_c   1.000
_cell.angle_alpha   90.00
_cell.angle_beta   90.00
_cell.angle_gamma   90.00
#
_symmetry.space_group_name_H-M   'P 1'
#
loop_
_entity.id
_entity.type
_entity.pdbx_description
1 polymer ?
#
loop_
_entity_poly.entity_id
_entity_poly.type
_entity_poly.pdbx_seq_one_letter_code
_entity_poly.pdbx_strand_id
1 'polypeptide(L)'
;MKLKVDYILANCCAPQENDNIVGYYSHNNIIKVHKDDCSNLDKTDSARLVMLEWKDILAPEMSRPDDDYHNLDETDWLIMQHHRTFGVDYSLKVAAMLHIDKQKVFDSHAKLREMKLLERVKPLIMQYRKGIVKNKWIKHRNHTYYELTDRGRNYLDYYLHEGPEPLG
;
A
#
# COMPACT_ATOMS: atom_id res chain seq x y z
N MET A 1 16.87 -8.41 7.11
CA MET A 1 15.71 -8.09 7.96
C MET A 1 15.15 -6.71 7.58
N LYS A 2 13.87 -6.62 7.21
CA LYS A 2 13.18 -5.33 6.99
C LYS A 2 12.30 -5.02 8.19
N LEU A 3 12.38 -3.80 8.71
CA LEU A 3 11.53 -3.33 9.81
C LEU A 3 10.32 -2.57 9.28
N LYS A 4 9.24 -2.54 10.06
CA LYS A 4 8.12 -1.62 9.86
C LYS A 4 8.64 -0.17 9.94
N VAL A 5 7.99 0.74 9.21
CA VAL A 5 8.46 2.13 9.01
C VAL A 5 8.70 2.91 10.30
N ASP A 6 7.96 2.59 11.37
CA ASP A 6 8.03 3.29 12.65
C ASP A 6 9.13 2.77 13.58
N TYR A 7 9.98 1.84 13.12
CA TYR A 7 11.01 1.18 13.93
C TYR A 7 12.41 1.32 13.32
N ILE A 8 13.40 1.57 14.18
CA ILE A 8 14.83 1.55 13.83
C ILE A 8 15.63 0.81 14.89
N LEU A 9 16.70 0.12 14.50
CA LEU A 9 17.60 -0.50 15.49
C LEU A 9 18.53 0.54 16.11
N ALA A 10 18.85 0.35 17.39
CA ALA A 10 19.82 1.18 18.08
C ALA A 10 21.25 0.78 17.73
N ASN A 11 22.04 1.75 17.25
CA ASN A 11 23.46 1.53 16.95
C ASN A 11 24.32 1.21 18.17
N CYS A 12 23.88 1.56 19.39
CA CYS A 12 24.71 1.41 20.60
C CYS A 12 24.80 -0.04 21.11
N CYS A 13 23.77 -0.87 20.87
CA CYS A 13 23.75 -2.28 21.26
C CYS A 13 23.56 -3.23 20.07
N ALA A 14 23.25 -2.70 18.88
CA ALA A 14 23.12 -3.44 17.62
C ALA A 14 22.32 -4.76 17.75
N PRO A 15 21.05 -4.69 18.22
CA PRO A 15 20.26 -5.88 18.51
C PRO A 15 20.04 -6.76 17.27
N GLN A 16 20.06 -8.07 17.46
CA GLN A 16 19.89 -9.12 16.46
C GLN A 16 18.65 -9.97 16.77
N GLU A 17 18.11 -10.69 15.79
CA GLU A 17 16.83 -11.44 15.88
C GLU A 17 16.73 -12.46 17.03
N ASN A 18 17.86 -12.85 17.62
CA ASN A 18 17.95 -13.75 18.76
C ASN A 18 18.08 -13.04 20.12
N ASP A 19 18.20 -11.71 20.14
CA ASP A 19 18.25 -10.91 21.36
C ASP A 19 16.83 -10.61 21.88
N ASN A 20 16.70 -10.47 23.19
CA ASN A 20 15.53 -9.84 23.79
C ASN A 20 15.58 -8.35 23.53
N ILE A 21 14.44 -7.76 23.15
CA ILE A 21 14.38 -6.37 22.73
C ILE A 21 13.38 -5.54 23.53
N VAL A 22 13.64 -4.24 23.57
CA VAL A 22 12.75 -3.22 24.12
C VAL A 22 12.72 -2.02 23.19
N GLY A 23 11.54 -1.44 23.02
CA GLY A 23 11.34 -0.22 22.26
C GLY A 23 11.46 1.01 23.13
N TYR A 24 12.13 2.04 22.65
CA TYR A 24 12.20 3.36 23.26
C TYR A 24 11.52 4.40 22.37
N TYR A 25 10.50 5.09 22.89
CA TYR A 25 9.83 6.19 22.17
C TYR A 25 10.78 7.37 21.99
N SER A 26 11.26 7.59 20.77
CA SER A 26 12.04 8.77 20.40
C SER A 26 11.15 9.98 20.09
N HIS A 27 11.74 11.16 19.91
CA HIS A 27 11.01 12.41 19.75
C HIS A 27 10.23 12.54 18.42
N ASN A 28 10.43 11.62 17.46
CA ASN A 28 9.86 11.70 16.11
C ASN A 28 8.81 10.61 15.82
N ASN A 29 8.14 10.08 16.85
CA ASN A 29 7.24 8.91 16.75
C ASN A 29 7.89 7.62 16.22
N ILE A 30 9.21 7.61 16.05
CA ILE A 30 9.99 6.41 15.73
C ILE A 30 10.34 5.71 17.04
N ILE A 31 10.08 4.41 17.11
CA ILE A 31 10.50 3.54 18.20
C ILE A 31 11.91 3.05 17.90
N LYS A 32 12.86 3.40 18.76
CA LYS A 32 14.23 2.92 18.67
C LYS A 32 14.33 1.61 19.44
N VAL A 33 14.73 0.54 18.77
CA VAL A 33 14.79 -0.81 19.30
C VAL A 33 16.17 -1.07 19.89
N HIS A 34 16.21 -1.42 21.17
CA HIS A 34 17.41 -1.74 21.93
C HIS A 34 17.35 -3.19 22.41
N LYS A 35 18.48 -3.73 22.88
CA LYS A 35 18.46 -4.91 23.76
C LYS A 35 17.83 -4.52 25.10
N ASP A 36 17.12 -5.44 25.74
CA ASP A 36 16.49 -5.21 27.05
C ASP A 36 17.53 -4.91 28.16
N ASP A 37 18.76 -5.40 28.00
CA ASP A 37 19.90 -5.18 28.90
C ASP A 37 20.80 -3.99 28.51
N CYS A 38 20.35 -3.12 27.60
CA CYS A 38 21.17 -2.00 27.12
C CYS A 38 21.38 -0.93 28.20
N SER A 39 22.64 -0.73 28.62
CA SER A 39 23.03 0.28 29.63
C SER A 39 22.67 1.73 29.30
N ASN A 40 22.42 2.05 28.02
CA ASN A 40 21.93 3.39 27.64
C ASN A 40 20.47 3.65 28.05
N LEU A 41 19.74 2.62 28.49
CA LEU A 41 18.37 2.72 28.98
C LEU A 41 18.30 2.90 30.51
N ASP A 42 19.39 2.69 31.25
CA ASP A 42 19.42 2.73 32.72
C ASP A 42 18.87 4.04 33.31
N LYS A 43 18.99 5.15 32.56
CA LYS A 43 18.57 6.50 32.97
C LYS A 43 17.34 7.01 32.22
N THR A 44 16.71 6.16 31.39
CA THR A 44 15.51 6.56 30.65
C THR A 44 14.25 6.41 31.50
N ASP A 45 13.29 7.29 31.24
CA ASP A 45 11.96 7.19 31.83
C ASP A 45 11.28 5.90 31.36
N SER A 46 10.89 5.05 32.32
CA SER A 46 10.25 3.76 32.04
C SER A 46 8.92 3.91 31.31
N ALA A 47 8.24 5.05 31.43
CA ALA A 47 7.03 5.34 30.67
C ALA A 47 7.26 5.45 29.15
N ARG A 48 8.52 5.60 28.73
CA ARG A 48 8.92 5.65 27.30
C ARG A 48 9.36 4.29 26.76
N LEU A 49 9.38 3.25 27.60
CA LEU A 49 9.77 1.90 27.23
C LEU A 49 8.54 1.07 26.88
N VAL A 50 8.64 0.29 25.80
CA VAL A 50 7.60 -0.65 25.37
C VAL A 50 8.24 -2.02 25.18
N MET A 51 7.63 -3.05 25.78
CA MET A 51 8.04 -4.43 25.54
C MET A 51 7.72 -4.81 24.09
N LEU A 52 8.68 -5.41 23.40
CA LEU A 52 8.54 -5.80 22.00
C LEU A 52 9.00 -7.24 21.80
N GLU A 53 8.38 -7.91 20.85
CA GLU A 53 8.93 -9.11 20.22
C GLU A 53 9.36 -8.79 18.79
N TRP A 54 10.29 -9.58 18.22
CA TRP A 54 10.75 -9.37 16.84
C TRP A 54 9.60 -9.36 15.83
N LYS A 55 8.60 -10.24 16.00
CA LYS A 55 7.40 -10.27 15.15
C LYS A 55 6.61 -8.96 15.13
N ASP A 56 6.72 -8.13 16.18
CA ASP A 56 6.01 -6.87 16.28
C ASP A 56 6.66 -5.78 15.41
N ILE A 57 7.97 -5.89 15.16
CA ILE A 57 8.76 -4.86 14.47
C ILE A 57 9.17 -5.25 13.05
N LEU A 58 9.18 -6.54 12.75
CA LEU A 58 9.45 -7.05 11.41
C LEU A 58 8.36 -6.58 10.44
N ALA A 59 8.78 -5.97 9.34
CA ALA A 59 7.87 -5.79 8.22
C ALA A 59 7.49 -7.17 7.70
N PRO A 60 6.23 -7.39 7.29
CA PRO A 60 5.87 -8.63 6.60
C PRO A 60 6.80 -8.79 5.40
N GLU A 61 7.30 -10.02 5.19
CA GLU A 61 7.96 -10.33 3.93
C GLU A 61 7.01 -9.96 2.80
N MET A 62 7.44 -9.11 1.89
CA MET A 62 6.68 -8.90 0.66
C MET A 62 6.68 -10.24 -0.03
N SER A 63 5.50 -10.86 -0.18
CA SER A 63 5.40 -12.05 -1.02
C SER A 63 5.92 -11.67 -2.39
N ARG A 64 6.83 -12.49 -2.94
CA ARG A 64 7.25 -12.29 -4.33
C ARG A 64 6.00 -12.38 -5.22
N PRO A 65 5.89 -11.51 -6.22
CA PRO A 65 4.88 -11.67 -7.26
C PRO A 65 4.98 -13.05 -7.93
N ASP A 66 3.86 -13.56 -8.44
CA ASP A 66 3.87 -14.76 -9.26
C ASP A 66 4.49 -14.45 -10.65
N ASP A 67 4.73 -15.50 -11.45
CA ASP A 67 5.35 -15.42 -12.77
C ASP A 67 4.65 -14.45 -13.75
N ASP A 68 3.35 -14.20 -13.54
CA ASP A 68 2.57 -13.28 -14.38
C ASP A 68 2.93 -11.79 -14.17
N TYR A 69 3.76 -11.47 -13.17
CA TYR A 69 4.30 -10.13 -12.90
C TYR A 69 5.02 -9.53 -14.10
N HIS A 70 5.80 -10.34 -14.81
CA HIS A 70 6.56 -9.91 -15.99
C HIS A 70 5.69 -9.55 -17.19
N ASN A 71 4.39 -9.88 -17.15
CA ASN A 71 3.46 -9.51 -18.21
C ASN A 71 3.01 -8.05 -18.09
N LEU A 72 3.30 -7.34 -17.00
CA LEU A 72 2.84 -5.98 -16.75
C LEU A 72 3.75 -4.94 -17.40
N ASP A 73 3.15 -3.91 -18.01
CA ASP A 73 3.86 -2.79 -18.63
C ASP A 73 3.72 -1.50 -17.81
N GLU A 74 4.39 -0.44 -18.26
CA GLU A 74 4.37 0.89 -17.61
C GLU A 74 2.94 1.42 -17.38
N THR A 75 2.01 1.18 -18.32
CA THR A 75 0.64 1.66 -18.18
C THR A 75 -0.11 0.91 -17.09
N ASP A 76 0.12 -0.39 -16.96
CA ASP A 76 -0.44 -1.19 -15.87
C ASP A 76 0.02 -0.66 -14.50
N TRP A 77 1.32 -0.37 -14.37
CA TRP A 77 1.90 0.18 -13.13
C TRP A 77 1.31 1.56 -12.79
N LEU A 78 1.19 2.45 -13.78
CA LEU A 78 0.60 3.77 -13.59
C LEU A 78 -0.87 3.70 -13.16
N ILE A 79 -1.65 2.77 -13.71
CA ILE A 79 -3.06 2.57 -13.33
C ILE A 79 -3.18 2.02 -11.91
N MET A 80 -2.37 1.02 -11.52
CA MET A 80 -2.37 0.52 -10.15
C MET A 80 -1.94 1.61 -9.16
N GLN A 81 -0.92 2.41 -9.49
CA GLN A 81 -0.50 3.55 -8.68
C GLN A 81 -1.61 4.60 -8.54
N HIS A 82 -2.38 4.88 -9.60
CA HIS A 82 -3.56 5.76 -9.52
C HIS A 82 -4.55 5.23 -8.49
N HIS A 83 -4.92 3.96 -8.55
CA HIS A 83 -5.88 3.36 -7.61
C HIS A 83 -5.35 3.29 -6.18
N ARG A 84 -4.04 3.13 -5.98
CA ARG A 84 -3.42 3.25 -4.65
C ARG A 84 -3.56 4.68 -4.09
N THR A 85 -3.37 5.69 -4.93
CA THR A 85 -3.36 7.09 -4.51
C THR A 85 -4.77 7.66 -4.33
N PHE A 86 -5.69 7.35 -5.24
CA PHE A 86 -7.02 7.98 -5.33
C PHE A 86 -8.17 7.04 -4.96
N GLY A 87 -7.90 5.75 -4.74
CA GLY A 87 -8.91 4.75 -4.41
C GLY A 87 -9.75 4.32 -5.61
N VAL A 88 -11.05 4.13 -5.38
CA VAL A 88 -12.00 3.60 -6.35
C VAL A 88 -12.27 4.59 -7.49
N ASP A 89 -12.02 4.19 -8.73
CA ASP A 89 -12.25 5.05 -9.90
C ASP A 89 -12.64 4.25 -11.16
N TYR A 90 -12.97 4.94 -12.25
CA TYR A 90 -13.36 4.35 -13.53
C TYR A 90 -12.41 4.74 -14.67
N SER A 91 -12.26 3.86 -15.66
CA SER A 91 -11.21 3.95 -16.69
C SER A 91 -11.14 5.29 -17.43
N LEU A 92 -12.27 5.93 -17.74
CA LEU A 92 -12.27 7.25 -18.41
C LEU A 92 -11.69 8.36 -17.54
N LYS A 93 -11.89 8.30 -16.22
CA LYS A 93 -11.33 9.26 -15.29
C LYS A 93 -9.83 9.03 -15.11
N VAL A 94 -9.42 7.77 -14.99
CA VAL A 94 -8.01 7.37 -14.95
C VAL A 94 -7.27 7.83 -16.21
N ALA A 95 -7.81 7.56 -17.40
CA ALA A 95 -7.23 8.00 -18.67
C ALA A 95 -7.06 9.53 -18.74
N ALA A 96 -8.07 10.27 -18.28
CA ALA A 96 -8.00 11.74 -18.25
C ALA A 96 -6.94 12.27 -17.27
N MET A 97 -6.73 11.60 -16.12
CA MET A 97 -5.76 12.03 -15.11
C MET A 97 -4.32 11.64 -15.47
N LEU A 98 -4.13 10.49 -16.11
CA LEU A 98 -2.82 10.01 -16.53
C LEU A 98 -2.40 10.53 -17.91
N HIS A 99 -3.29 11.22 -18.63
CA HIS A 99 -3.07 11.66 -20.02
C HIS A 99 -2.72 10.50 -20.98
N ILE A 100 -3.29 9.31 -20.73
CA ILE A 100 -3.10 8.11 -21.54
C ILE A 100 -4.31 7.93 -22.47
N ASP A 101 -4.09 7.33 -23.64
CA ASP A 101 -5.16 6.95 -24.53
C ASP A 101 -6.23 6.10 -23.82
N LYS A 102 -7.50 6.39 -24.13
CA LYS A 102 -8.64 5.74 -23.48
C LYS A 102 -8.61 4.24 -23.70
N GLN A 103 -8.42 3.80 -24.95
CA GLN A 103 -8.46 2.38 -25.30
C GLN A 103 -7.37 1.64 -24.53
N LYS A 104 -6.16 2.19 -24.48
CA LYS A 104 -5.06 1.61 -23.69
C LYS A 104 -5.41 1.44 -22.21
N VAL A 105 -6.06 2.43 -21.59
CA VAL A 105 -6.48 2.33 -20.19
C VAL A 105 -7.61 1.31 -20.00
N PHE A 106 -8.54 1.20 -20.94
CA PHE A 106 -9.60 0.17 -20.90
C PHE A 106 -9.02 -1.24 -21.01
N ASP A 107 -8.08 -1.45 -21.94
CA ASP A 107 -7.42 -2.74 -22.16
C ASP A 107 -6.60 -3.14 -20.93
N SER A 108 -5.85 -2.20 -20.35
CA SER A 108 -5.10 -2.42 -19.12
C SER A 108 -6.02 -2.71 -17.92
N HIS A 109 -7.13 -2.00 -17.73
CA HIS A 109 -8.10 -2.35 -16.68
C HIS A 109 -8.69 -3.76 -16.88
N ALA A 110 -8.93 -4.17 -18.13
CA ALA A 110 -9.42 -5.51 -18.42
C ALA A 110 -8.37 -6.58 -18.06
N LYS A 111 -7.12 -6.37 -18.47
CA LYS A 111 -5.96 -7.21 -18.15
C LYS A 111 -5.72 -7.31 -16.64
N LEU A 112 -5.58 -6.17 -15.95
CA LEU A 112 -5.37 -6.11 -14.50
C LEU A 112 -6.50 -6.81 -13.73
N ARG A 113 -7.74 -6.75 -14.23
CA ARG A 113 -8.87 -7.48 -13.65
C ARG A 113 -8.76 -8.99 -13.89
N GLU A 114 -8.37 -9.40 -15.09
CA GLU A 114 -8.16 -10.83 -15.41
C GLU A 114 -7.05 -11.44 -14.55
N MET A 115 -5.98 -10.67 -14.31
CA MET A 115 -4.88 -11.01 -13.40
C MET A 115 -5.25 -10.88 -11.91
N LYS A 116 -6.49 -10.52 -11.58
CA LYS A 116 -6.99 -10.30 -10.21
C LYS A 116 -6.18 -9.26 -9.43
N LEU A 117 -5.58 -8.29 -10.11
CA LEU A 117 -4.87 -7.17 -9.51
C LEU A 117 -5.83 -6.01 -9.23
N LEU A 118 -6.83 -5.82 -10.10
CA LEU A 118 -7.99 -4.96 -9.87
C LEU A 118 -9.27 -5.80 -9.75
N GLU A 119 -10.26 -5.29 -9.02
CA GLU A 119 -11.60 -5.86 -9.00
C GLU A 119 -12.68 -4.82 -9.28
N ARG A 120 -13.82 -5.27 -9.80
CA ARG A 120 -14.98 -4.40 -10.03
C ARG A 120 -15.72 -4.21 -8.72
N VAL A 121 -15.96 -2.96 -8.35
CA VAL A 121 -16.76 -2.64 -7.18
C VAL A 121 -18.08 -2.01 -7.57
N LYS A 122 -19.13 -2.35 -6.82
CA LYS A 122 -20.37 -1.56 -6.90
C LYS A 122 -20.04 -0.18 -6.35
N PRO A 123 -20.34 0.92 -7.06
CA PRO A 123 -20.20 2.22 -6.45
C PRO A 123 -21.03 2.25 -5.17
N LEU A 124 -20.53 2.90 -4.12
CA LEU A 124 -21.37 3.32 -3.00
C LEU A 124 -22.45 4.23 -3.58
N ILE A 125 -23.61 3.64 -3.87
CA ILE A 125 -24.77 4.40 -4.32
C ILE A 125 -25.13 5.33 -3.16
N MET A 126 -24.94 6.65 -3.35
CA MET A 126 -25.68 7.63 -2.56
C MET A 126 -27.17 7.36 -2.80
N GLN A 127 -27.86 6.84 -1.79
CA GLN A 127 -29.29 6.56 -1.87
C GLN A 127 -30.07 7.85 -2.16
N TYR A 128 -30.80 7.85 -3.26
CA TYR A 128 -31.65 8.94 -3.70
C TYR A 128 -32.92 9.01 -2.84
N ARG A 129 -33.19 10.15 -2.19
CA ARG A 129 -34.52 10.45 -1.65
C ARG A 129 -35.36 11.17 -2.69
N LYS A 130 -36.49 10.57 -3.07
CA LYS A 130 -37.56 11.19 -3.88
C LYS A 130 -38.15 12.36 -3.08
N GLY A 131 -38.30 13.55 -3.69
CA GLY A 131 -39.24 14.57 -3.20
C GLY A 131 -38.73 15.99 -2.97
N ILE A 132 -37.45 16.32 -3.23
CA ILE A 132 -36.94 17.69 -3.07
C ILE A 132 -36.68 18.25 -4.48
N VAL A 133 -37.53 19.15 -4.95
CA VAL A 133 -37.48 19.89 -6.23
C VAL A 133 -38.08 19.18 -7.47
N LYS A 134 -39.16 19.77 -8.02
CA LYS A 134 -39.72 19.45 -9.35
C LYS A 134 -38.65 19.70 -10.44
N ASN A 135 -38.49 18.75 -11.37
CA ASN A 135 -37.75 18.89 -12.64
C ASN A 135 -36.21 18.86 -12.62
N LYS A 136 -35.54 18.24 -11.64
CA LYS A 136 -34.10 17.93 -11.77
C LYS A 136 -33.89 16.47 -12.17
N TRP A 137 -33.56 16.26 -13.45
CA TRP A 137 -33.12 14.95 -13.95
C TRP A 137 -31.78 14.59 -13.30
N ILE A 138 -31.79 13.53 -12.50
CA ILE A 138 -30.60 12.97 -11.87
C ILE A 138 -29.97 12.00 -12.87
N LYS A 139 -28.76 12.30 -13.35
CA LYS A 139 -28.03 11.45 -14.30
C LYS A 139 -27.34 10.32 -13.55
N HIS A 140 -27.71 9.07 -13.82
CA HIS A 140 -26.91 7.91 -13.42
C HIS A 140 -25.62 7.87 -14.24
N ARG A 141 -24.46 7.65 -13.59
CA ARG A 141 -23.22 7.30 -14.30
C ARG A 141 -23.13 5.78 -14.37
N ASN A 142 -23.35 5.20 -15.55
CA ASN A 142 -23.17 3.77 -15.83
C ASN A 142 -21.68 3.42 -16.02
N HIS A 143 -20.81 3.87 -15.11
CA HIS A 143 -19.38 3.55 -15.17
C HIS A 143 -19.09 2.31 -14.33
N THR A 144 -18.19 1.47 -14.85
CA THR A 144 -17.59 0.38 -14.07
C THR A 144 -16.48 0.98 -13.22
N TYR A 145 -16.55 0.75 -11.92
CA TYR A 145 -15.55 1.21 -10.96
C TYR A 145 -14.63 0.07 -10.57
N TYR A 146 -13.37 0.40 -10.32
CA TYR A 146 -12.32 -0.56 -10.01
C TYR A 146 -11.62 -0.18 -8.71
N GLU A 147 -11.24 -1.19 -7.94
CA GLU A 147 -10.43 -1.09 -6.72
C GLU A 147 -9.19 -1.97 -6.82
N LEU A 148 -8.10 -1.53 -6.17
CA LEU A 148 -6.86 -2.29 -6.07
C LEU A 148 -6.98 -3.39 -5.00
N THR A 149 -6.80 -4.64 -5.42
CA THR A 149 -6.83 -5.82 -4.55
C THR A 149 -5.55 -5.92 -3.71
N ASP A 150 -5.53 -6.80 -2.71
CA ASP A 150 -4.32 -7.09 -1.93
C ASP A 150 -3.18 -7.64 -2.80
N ARG A 151 -3.50 -8.49 -3.79
CA ARG A 151 -2.51 -8.97 -4.78
C ARG A 151 -1.93 -7.82 -5.59
N GLY A 152 -2.80 -6.92 -6.09
CA GLY A 152 -2.39 -5.72 -6.82
C GLY A 152 -1.50 -4.79 -5.98
N ARG A 153 -1.84 -4.62 -4.68
CA ARG A 153 -1.01 -3.86 -3.73
C ARG A 153 0.36 -4.48 -3.56
N ASN A 154 0.42 -5.80 -3.36
CA ASN A 154 1.68 -6.51 -3.21
C ASN A 154 2.57 -6.38 -4.46
N TYR A 155 2.01 -6.54 -5.67
CA TYR A 155 2.75 -6.38 -6.93
C TYR A 155 3.30 -4.97 -7.08
N LEU A 156 2.47 -3.96 -6.81
CA LEU A 156 2.88 -2.57 -6.88
C LEU A 156 3.93 -2.23 -5.80
N ASP A 157 3.78 -2.75 -4.58
CA ASP A 157 4.77 -2.57 -3.51
C ASP A 157 6.12 -3.16 -3.90
N TYR A 158 6.12 -4.37 -4.47
CA TYR A 158 7.34 -5.01 -4.97
C TYR A 158 8.01 -4.16 -6.07
N TYR A 159 7.24 -3.71 -7.07
CA TYR A 159 7.72 -2.85 -8.17
C TYR A 159 8.37 -1.55 -7.68
N LEU A 160 7.76 -0.88 -6.70
CA LEU A 160 8.25 0.41 -6.20
C LEU A 160 9.50 0.27 -5.30
N HIS A 161 9.73 -0.89 -4.70
CA HIS A 161 10.86 -1.11 -3.79
C HIS A 161 12.08 -1.73 -4.47
N GLU A 162 11.88 -2.73 -5.33
CA GLU A 162 12.98 -3.45 -6.00
C GLU A 162 13.33 -2.85 -7.38
N GLY A 163 12.45 -2.00 -7.93
CA GLY A 163 12.58 -1.47 -9.29
C GLY A 163 12.28 -2.52 -10.37
N PRO A 164 12.15 -2.13 -11.65
CA PRO A 164 12.13 -3.11 -12.73
C PRO A 164 13.50 -3.80 -12.74
N GLU A 165 13.53 -5.13 -12.62
CA GLU A 165 14.78 -5.86 -12.83
C GLU A 165 15.39 -5.45 -14.19
N PRO A 166 16.70 -5.22 -14.27
CA PRO A 166 17.34 -4.98 -15.55
C PRO A 166 17.08 -6.20 -16.43
N LEU A 167 16.41 -5.98 -17.57
CA LEU A 167 16.27 -6.99 -18.62
C LEU A 167 17.68 -7.47 -18.98
N GLY A 168 18.01 -8.69 -18.54
CA GLY A 168 19.24 -9.40 -18.91
C GLY A 168 19.18 -9.95 -20.32
#